data_AF-A0A2N3A8J8-F1
#
_entry.id   AF-A0A2N3A8J8-F1
#
_cell.length_a   1.000
_cell.length_b   1.000
_cell.length_c   1.000
_cell.angle_alpha   90.00
_cell.angle_beta   90.00
_cell.angle_gamma   90.00
#
_symmetry.space_group_name_H-M   'P 1'
#
loop_
_entity.id
_entity.type
_entity.pdbx_description
1 polymer ?
#
loop_
_entity_poly.entity_id
_entity_poly.type
_entity_poly.pdbx_seq_one_letter_code
_entity_poly.pdbx_strand_id
1 'polypeptide(L)'
;MIGFKRLIHSLCCIFSNRKSCNLFHLFIAGVLLFIVTNDLEAQGKKHDVIYLKNSEVVFGRILVSDSVKGIRIENDCGINLLAFSEVDSIQQYRDFMKTPVKTRGYYNLSSLALLFGEGRDGYVPVPSLTMVNGYQFNRRLFTGLGIGYEYYDYAIMPLFLDAKYFFKHDVISPFISLKIGYGIPLQKYDNENWYGDNYDTYGGVLVSPELGVAFPVGSSDAFLVSIGYHHQQLSHDSYQYNWQNPEDVYKRRVYTNFNRISLRIAFIFR
;
A
#
# COMPACT_ATOMS: atom_id res chain seq x y z
N MET A 1 2.05 -30.22 6.65
CA MET A 1 2.24 -29.11 7.63
C MET A 1 3.68 -28.91 8.13
N ILE A 2 4.72 -29.44 7.44
CA ILE A 2 6.13 -29.37 7.89
C ILE A 2 6.99 -28.44 7.00
N GLY A 3 6.55 -28.15 5.77
CA GLY A 3 7.30 -27.30 4.82
C GLY A 3 7.31 -25.80 5.15
N PHE A 4 6.24 -25.27 5.77
CA PHE A 4 6.12 -23.82 6.00
C PHE A 4 6.94 -23.31 7.19
N LYS A 5 7.17 -24.16 8.21
CA LYS A 5 8.02 -23.82 9.37
C LYS A 5 9.51 -23.72 9.03
N ARG A 6 9.99 -24.46 8.02
CA ARG A 6 11.40 -24.39 7.58
C ARG A 6 11.71 -23.11 6.78
N LEU A 7 10.74 -22.55 6.07
CA LEU A 7 10.94 -21.31 5.31
C LEU A 7 11.14 -20.10 6.24
N ILE A 8 10.42 -20.04 7.36
CA ILE A 8 10.45 -18.92 8.31
C ILE A 8 11.72 -18.96 9.19
N HIS A 9 12.20 -20.15 9.57
CA HIS A 9 13.47 -20.28 10.30
C HIS A 9 14.70 -19.90 9.45
N SER A 10 14.65 -20.13 8.13
CA SER A 10 15.75 -19.75 7.23
C SER A 10 15.86 -18.24 7.03
N LEU A 11 14.73 -17.52 7.05
CA LEU A 11 14.70 -16.05 6.92
C LEU A 11 15.24 -15.33 8.16
N CYS A 12 15.15 -15.94 9.35
CA CYS A 12 15.60 -15.33 10.60
C CYS A 12 17.14 -15.40 10.77
N CYS A 13 17.78 -16.46 10.30
CA CYS A 13 19.25 -16.59 10.38
C CYS A 13 20.02 -15.68 9.40
N ILE A 14 19.34 -15.07 8.44
CA ILE A 14 19.98 -14.17 7.46
C ILE A 14 20.32 -12.81 8.10
N PHE A 15 19.75 -12.40 9.23
CA PHE A 15 19.94 -11.04 9.76
C PHE A 15 21.02 -10.86 10.85
N SER A 16 21.87 -11.87 11.10
CA SER A 16 22.89 -11.80 12.17
C SER A 16 24.35 -11.84 11.68
N ASN A 17 24.65 -11.45 10.43
CA ASN A 17 26.04 -11.45 9.96
C ASN A 17 26.35 -10.34 8.94
N ARG A 18 27.52 -9.71 9.07
CA ARG A 18 27.97 -8.54 8.27
C ARG A 18 27.98 -8.82 6.75
N LYS A 19 28.03 -10.09 6.34
CA LYS A 19 27.94 -10.53 4.94
C LYS A 19 26.52 -10.49 4.36
N SER A 20 25.48 -10.56 5.19
CA SER A 20 24.07 -10.50 4.74
C SER A 20 23.60 -9.11 4.35
N CYS A 21 24.22 -8.06 4.89
CA CYS A 21 23.88 -6.68 4.54
C CYS A 21 24.21 -6.38 3.07
N ASN A 22 25.35 -6.91 2.57
CA ASN A 22 25.71 -6.81 1.15
C ASN A 22 24.80 -7.65 0.25
N LEU A 23 24.35 -8.82 0.71
CA LEU A 23 23.41 -9.66 -0.03
C LEU A 23 22.02 -9.01 -0.13
N PHE A 24 21.57 -8.32 0.93
CA PHE A 24 20.34 -7.55 0.95
C PHE A 24 20.41 -6.32 0.04
N HIS A 25 21.54 -5.59 0.03
CA HIS A 25 21.77 -4.52 -0.95
C HIS A 25 21.81 -5.03 -2.39
N LEU A 26 22.41 -6.19 -2.64
CA LEU A 26 22.41 -6.82 -3.97
C LEU A 26 21.00 -7.28 -4.37
N PHE A 27 20.21 -7.77 -3.42
CA PHE A 27 18.84 -8.21 -3.65
C PHE A 27 17.91 -7.01 -3.92
N ILE A 28 18.02 -5.92 -3.15
CA ILE A 28 17.31 -4.67 -3.42
C ILE A 28 17.73 -4.08 -4.75
N ALA A 29 19.03 -4.06 -5.06
CA ALA A 29 19.52 -3.59 -6.36
C ALA A 29 19.00 -4.48 -7.51
N GLY A 30 18.95 -5.80 -7.31
CA GLY A 30 18.40 -6.74 -8.28
C GLY A 30 16.90 -6.58 -8.49
N VAL A 31 16.13 -6.37 -7.43
CA VAL A 31 14.68 -6.08 -7.51
C VAL A 31 14.44 -4.73 -8.18
N LEU A 32 15.23 -3.69 -7.85
CA LEU A 32 15.16 -2.38 -8.52
C LEU A 32 15.54 -2.48 -10.01
N LEU A 33 16.53 -3.31 -10.37
CA LEU A 33 16.93 -3.53 -11.77
C LEU A 33 15.86 -4.32 -12.55
N PHE A 34 15.23 -5.32 -11.92
CA PHE A 34 14.14 -6.12 -12.51
C PHE A 34 12.87 -5.29 -12.73
N ILE A 35 12.61 -4.30 -11.87
CA ILE A 35 11.48 -3.37 -12.03
C ILE A 35 11.70 -2.43 -13.23
N VAL A 36 12.94 -2.06 -13.56
CA VAL A 36 13.25 -1.16 -14.69
C VAL A 36 13.16 -1.86 -16.05
N THR A 37 13.28 -3.19 -16.12
CA THR A 37 13.28 -3.94 -17.40
C THR A 37 11.90 -4.35 -17.90
N ASN A 38 10.84 -4.20 -17.11
CA ASN A 38 9.49 -4.63 -17.49
C ASN A 38 8.68 -3.58 -18.29
N ASP A 39 9.27 -2.43 -18.63
CA ASP A 39 8.60 -1.37 -19.40
C ASP A 39 8.51 -1.65 -20.92
N LEU A 40 8.90 -2.83 -21.42
CA LEU A 40 9.04 -3.08 -22.87
C LEU A 40 7.96 -3.92 -23.57
N GLU A 41 7.03 -4.58 -22.88
CA GLU A 41 5.96 -5.32 -23.58
C GLU A 41 4.59 -5.17 -22.93
N ALA A 42 3.92 -4.07 -23.26
CA ALA A 42 2.47 -4.04 -23.31
C ALA A 42 2.06 -3.13 -24.47
N GLN A 43 2.17 -3.64 -25.69
CA GLN A 43 1.68 -2.93 -26.88
C GLN A 43 0.19 -2.66 -26.68
N GLY A 44 -0.18 -1.38 -26.66
CA GLY A 44 -1.55 -0.92 -26.52
C GLY A 44 -2.40 -1.40 -27.69
N LYS A 45 -3.03 -2.57 -27.52
CA LYS A 45 -4.14 -2.98 -28.37
C LYS A 45 -5.31 -2.04 -28.06
N LYS A 46 -5.70 -1.23 -29.03
CA LYS A 46 -6.95 -0.46 -28.98
C LYS A 46 -8.08 -1.48 -28.99
N HIS A 47 -8.85 -1.53 -27.91
CA HIS A 47 -10.07 -2.32 -27.86
C HIS A 47 -11.22 -1.42 -28.33
N ASP A 48 -12.27 -2.00 -28.90
CA ASP A 48 -13.53 -1.35 -29.22
C ASP A 48 -14.61 -1.95 -28.32
N VAL A 49 -15.68 -1.21 -28.08
CA VAL A 49 -16.82 -1.66 -27.27
C VAL A 49 -18.07 -1.66 -28.16
N ILE A 50 -18.72 -2.82 -28.25
CA ILE A 50 -19.97 -2.99 -29.00
C ILE A 50 -21.10 -3.24 -28.00
N TYR A 51 -22.13 -2.39 -28.07
CA TYR A 51 -23.37 -2.58 -27.35
C TYR A 51 -24.37 -3.31 -28.23
N LEU A 52 -24.92 -4.41 -27.73
CA LEU A 52 -25.96 -5.19 -28.40
C LEU A 52 -27.35 -4.79 -27.89
N LYS A 53 -28.38 -4.95 -28.72
CA LYS A 53 -29.78 -4.61 -28.37
C LYS A 53 -30.35 -5.44 -27.22
N ASN A 54 -29.76 -6.61 -26.96
CA ASN A 54 -30.09 -7.46 -25.82
C ASN A 54 -29.44 -6.98 -24.49
N SER A 55 -28.80 -5.80 -24.49
CA SER A 55 -28.04 -5.22 -23.35
C SER A 55 -26.73 -5.94 -23.02
N GLU A 56 -26.25 -6.83 -23.89
CA GLU A 56 -24.93 -7.44 -23.78
C GLU A 56 -23.84 -6.48 -24.30
N VAL A 57 -22.65 -6.56 -23.69
CA VAL A 57 -21.51 -5.70 -24.04
C VAL A 57 -20.32 -6.58 -24.44
N VAL A 58 -19.79 -6.35 -25.65
CA VAL A 58 -18.66 -7.11 -26.19
C VAL A 58 -17.43 -6.21 -26.31
N PHE A 59 -16.33 -6.61 -25.68
CA PHE A 59 -15.04 -5.91 -25.70
C PHE A 59 -14.05 -6.61 -26.61
N GLY A 60 -13.43 -5.91 -27.56
CA GLY A 60 -12.45 -6.52 -28.45
C GLY A 60 -12.05 -5.64 -29.62
N ARG A 61 -11.13 -6.10 -30.46
CA ARG A 61 -10.68 -5.34 -31.63
C ARG A 61 -11.57 -5.63 -32.82
N ILE A 62 -12.16 -4.60 -33.44
CA ILE A 62 -12.92 -4.77 -34.68
C ILE A 62 -11.94 -5.08 -35.81
N LEU A 63 -12.04 -6.29 -36.38
CA LEU A 63 -11.21 -6.73 -37.50
C LEU A 63 -11.82 -6.30 -38.85
N VAL A 64 -13.14 -6.40 -38.99
CA VAL A 64 -13.88 -6.09 -40.21
C VAL A 64 -15.30 -5.63 -39.84
N SER A 65 -15.77 -4.56 -40.49
CA SER A 65 -17.17 -4.11 -40.45
C SER A 65 -17.72 -4.07 -41.88
N ASP A 66 -18.69 -4.93 -42.18
CA ASP A 66 -19.37 -5.01 -43.47
C ASP A 66 -20.88 -4.91 -43.21
N SER A 67 -21.56 -3.96 -43.88
CA SER A 67 -22.99 -3.71 -43.71
C SER A 67 -23.87 -4.91 -44.09
N VAL A 68 -23.33 -5.86 -44.85
CA VAL A 68 -24.03 -7.08 -45.30
C VAL A 68 -23.59 -8.31 -44.51
N LYS A 69 -22.31 -8.40 -44.11
CA LYS A 69 -21.74 -9.61 -43.47
C LYS A 69 -21.61 -9.54 -41.95
N GLY A 70 -21.92 -8.40 -41.34
CA GLY A 70 -21.82 -8.21 -39.89
C GLY A 70 -20.44 -7.74 -39.43
N ILE A 71 -20.25 -7.71 -38.11
CA ILE A 71 -19.04 -7.20 -37.45
C ILE A 71 -18.23 -8.38 -36.92
N ARG A 72 -16.95 -8.44 -37.27
CA ARG A 72 -15.99 -9.40 -36.69
C ARG A 72 -15.18 -8.72 -35.61
N ILE A 73 -15.29 -9.24 -34.39
CA ILE A 73 -14.58 -8.74 -33.22
C ILE A 73 -13.66 -9.83 -32.66
N GLU A 74 -12.42 -9.46 -32.35
CA GLU A 74 -11.41 -10.36 -31.78
C GLU A 74 -11.21 -10.06 -30.30
N ASN A 75 -11.41 -11.08 -29.46
CA ASN A 75 -11.26 -11.04 -28.01
C ASN A 75 -10.28 -12.14 -27.57
N ASP A 76 -9.92 -12.15 -26.28
CA ASP A 76 -9.11 -13.23 -25.70
C ASP A 76 -9.78 -14.62 -25.78
N CYS A 77 -11.11 -14.65 -25.98
CA CYS A 77 -11.90 -15.88 -26.18
C CYS A 77 -12.00 -16.34 -27.64
N GLY A 78 -11.45 -15.58 -28.61
CA GLY A 78 -11.52 -15.87 -30.04
C GLY A 78 -12.24 -14.79 -30.85
N ILE A 79 -12.61 -15.14 -32.09
CA ILE A 79 -13.29 -14.23 -33.03
C ILE A 79 -14.81 -14.45 -32.94
N ASN A 80 -15.54 -13.41 -32.57
CA ASN A 80 -17.00 -13.39 -32.59
C ASN A 80 -17.51 -12.68 -33.86
N LEU A 81 -18.56 -13.25 -34.47
CA LEU A 81 -19.28 -12.66 -35.61
C LEU A 81 -20.64 -12.18 -35.12
N LEU A 82 -20.87 -10.87 -35.15
CA LEU A 82 -22.11 -10.24 -34.72
C LEU A 82 -22.90 -9.77 -35.94
N ALA A 83 -24.20 -10.06 -36.01
CA ALA A 83 -25.03 -9.54 -37.09
C ALA A 83 -25.25 -8.03 -36.89
N PHE A 84 -25.22 -7.25 -37.98
CA PHE A 84 -25.38 -5.79 -37.89
C PHE A 84 -26.75 -5.39 -37.28
N SER A 85 -27.77 -6.24 -37.43
CA SER A 85 -29.10 -6.06 -36.84
C SER A 85 -29.15 -6.15 -35.31
N GLU A 86 -28.19 -6.86 -34.71
CA GLU A 86 -28.09 -7.09 -33.26
C GLU A 86 -27.34 -5.97 -32.55
N VAL A 87 -26.56 -5.21 -33.32
CA VAL A 87 -25.75 -4.09 -32.83
C VAL A 87 -26.66 -2.88 -32.57
N ASP A 88 -26.56 -2.34 -31.37
CA ASP A 88 -27.23 -1.11 -30.98
C ASP A 88 -26.32 0.10 -31.23
N SER A 89 -25.08 0.05 -30.73
CA SER A 89 -24.08 1.08 -31.00
C SER A 89 -22.65 0.53 -30.95
N ILE A 90 -21.78 1.12 -31.77
CA ILE A 90 -20.34 0.85 -31.77
C ILE A 90 -19.67 2.08 -31.19
N GLN A 91 -18.95 1.91 -30.09
CA GLN A 91 -18.12 2.96 -29.53
C GLN A 91 -16.67 2.50 -29.64
N GLN A 92 -15.81 3.33 -30.24
CA GLN A 92 -14.38 3.15 -30.01
C GLN A 92 -14.17 3.25 -28.50
N TYR A 93 -13.28 2.41 -27.93
CA TYR A 93 -12.73 2.69 -26.61
C TYR A 93 -11.82 3.92 -26.74
N ARG A 94 -12.45 5.08 -26.96
CA ARG A 94 -11.84 6.38 -26.79
C ARG A 94 -11.79 6.57 -25.29
N ASP A 95 -10.61 6.35 -24.73
CA ASP A 95 -10.16 6.85 -23.43
C ASP A 95 -11.32 7.47 -22.62
N PHE A 96 -12.12 6.64 -21.95
CA PHE A 96 -13.11 7.14 -20.99
C PHE A 96 -12.43 7.92 -19.84
N MET A 97 -11.09 8.01 -19.84
CA MET A 97 -10.27 8.84 -18.99
C MET A 97 -9.21 9.65 -19.76
N LYS A 98 -9.62 10.44 -20.76
CA LYS A 98 -8.80 11.54 -21.30
C LYS A 98 -9.16 12.91 -20.71
N THR A 99 -9.62 12.94 -19.47
CA THR A 99 -9.49 14.16 -18.67
C THR A 99 -8.00 14.49 -18.58
N PRO A 100 -7.59 15.77 -18.73
CA PRO A 100 -6.21 16.15 -18.54
C PRO A 100 -5.80 15.84 -17.10
N VAL A 101 -5.19 14.67 -16.89
CA VAL A 101 -4.69 14.24 -15.58
C VAL A 101 -3.75 15.33 -15.10
N LYS A 102 -4.12 15.98 -13.99
CA LYS A 102 -3.30 16.99 -13.32
C LYS A 102 -1.88 16.44 -13.21
N THR A 103 -0.93 17.11 -13.84
CA THR A 103 0.45 16.62 -13.94
C THR A 103 1.30 17.07 -12.77
N ARG A 104 0.89 18.15 -12.08
CA ARG A 104 1.56 18.75 -10.93
C ARG A 104 0.58 19.45 -10.00
N GLY A 105 0.92 19.53 -8.73
CA GLY A 105 0.23 20.38 -7.77
C GLY A 105 -0.01 19.70 -6.44
N TYR A 106 -0.73 20.40 -5.56
CA TYR A 106 -1.11 19.86 -4.26
C TYR A 106 -2.04 18.64 -4.39
N TYR A 107 -1.91 17.71 -3.45
CA TYR A 107 -2.87 16.64 -3.21
C TYR A 107 -3.04 16.41 -1.70
N ASN A 108 -4.22 15.92 -1.34
CA ASN A 108 -4.47 15.31 -0.03
C ASN A 108 -4.75 13.82 -0.23
N LEU A 109 -4.25 12.98 0.68
CA LEU A 109 -4.52 11.55 0.68
C LEU A 109 -4.94 11.11 2.07
N SER A 110 -6.16 10.60 2.18
CA SER A 110 -6.70 10.04 3.42
C SER A 110 -6.75 8.53 3.31
N SER A 111 -6.32 7.81 4.35
CA SER A 111 -6.24 6.35 4.31
C SER A 111 -6.65 5.68 5.60
N LEU A 112 -7.21 4.48 5.46
CA LEU A 112 -7.55 3.55 6.52
C LEU A 112 -6.79 2.24 6.28
N ALA A 113 -6.20 1.69 7.33
CA ALA A 113 -5.49 0.42 7.26
C ALA A 113 -5.76 -0.49 8.45
N LEU A 114 -5.63 -1.78 8.20
CA LEU A 114 -5.55 -2.82 9.22
C LEU A 114 -4.13 -3.37 9.24
N LEU A 115 -3.50 -3.35 10.42
CA LEU A 115 -2.13 -3.78 10.64
C LEU A 115 -2.12 -5.14 11.36
N PHE A 116 -1.88 -6.21 10.60
CA PHE A 116 -1.86 -7.59 11.08
C PHE A 116 -0.48 -7.99 11.59
N GLY A 117 -0.40 -8.56 12.78
CA GLY A 117 0.85 -9.04 13.36
C GLY A 117 0.68 -9.36 14.83
N GLU A 118 1.66 -10.03 15.42
CA GLU A 118 1.65 -10.38 16.84
C GLU A 118 1.82 -9.12 17.70
N GLY A 119 0.88 -8.92 18.63
CA GLY A 119 0.95 -7.91 19.69
C GLY A 119 0.71 -8.55 21.06
N ARG A 120 0.66 -7.73 22.11
CA ARG A 120 0.43 -8.18 23.50
C ARG A 120 -0.86 -9.00 23.64
N ASP A 121 -1.89 -8.66 22.86
CA ASP A 121 -3.22 -9.30 22.88
C ASP A 121 -3.38 -10.38 21.78
N GLY A 122 -2.29 -10.88 21.20
CA GLY A 122 -2.31 -11.89 20.14
C GLY A 122 -2.46 -11.31 18.72
N TYR A 123 -3.24 -11.97 17.87
CA TYR A 123 -3.39 -11.67 16.43
C TYR A 123 -4.53 -10.68 16.12
N VAL A 124 -4.74 -9.67 16.97
CA VAL A 124 -5.74 -8.63 16.70
C VAL A 124 -5.15 -7.57 15.76
N PRO A 125 -5.79 -7.27 14.62
CA PRO A 125 -5.33 -6.24 13.71
C PRO A 125 -5.51 -4.85 14.33
N VAL A 126 -4.48 -4.02 14.22
CA VAL A 126 -4.50 -2.63 14.70
C VAL A 126 -5.04 -1.72 13.60
N PRO A 127 -6.09 -0.91 13.86
CA PRO A 127 -6.52 0.09 12.91
C PRO A 127 -5.53 1.26 12.84
N SER A 128 -5.31 1.76 11.62
CA SER A 128 -4.42 2.88 11.31
C SER A 128 -5.15 3.87 10.42
N LEU A 129 -5.38 5.08 10.94
CA LEU A 129 -5.93 6.20 10.18
C LEU A 129 -4.80 7.17 9.87
N THR A 130 -4.59 7.51 8.60
CA THR A 130 -3.54 8.47 8.24
C THR A 130 -4.02 9.46 7.20
N MET A 131 -3.49 10.67 7.26
CA MET A 131 -3.70 11.72 6.26
C MET A 131 -2.35 12.25 5.80
N VAL A 132 -2.18 12.42 4.49
CA VAL A 132 -0.99 12.99 3.87
C VAL A 132 -1.37 14.24 3.11
N ASN A 133 -0.65 15.32 3.38
CA ASN A 133 -0.70 16.55 2.59
C ASN A 133 0.59 16.65 1.79
N GLY A 134 0.49 16.72 0.47
CA GLY A 134 1.64 16.56 -0.39
C GLY A 134 1.59 17.33 -1.70
N TYR A 135 2.65 17.15 -2.46
CA TYR A 135 2.83 17.74 -3.77
C TYR A 135 3.16 16.65 -4.79
N GLN A 136 2.44 16.69 -5.91
CA GLN A 136 2.68 15.90 -7.10
C GLN A 136 3.67 16.65 -8.00
N PHE A 137 4.86 16.08 -8.21
CA PHE A 137 5.92 16.70 -9.02
C PHE A 137 5.81 16.38 -10.51
N ASN A 138 5.28 15.22 -10.84
CA ASN A 138 5.00 14.79 -12.20
C ASN A 138 3.89 13.75 -12.19
N ARG A 139 3.59 13.12 -13.33
CA ARG A 139 2.57 12.06 -13.38
C ARG A 139 2.90 10.91 -12.42
N ARG A 140 4.17 10.56 -12.22
CA ARG A 140 4.59 9.37 -11.48
C ARG A 140 4.95 9.61 -10.02
N LEU A 141 5.51 10.77 -9.68
CA LEU A 141 6.13 11.02 -8.37
C LEU A 141 5.26 11.94 -7.50
N PHE A 142 4.93 11.43 -6.32
CA PHE A 142 4.15 12.10 -5.29
C PHE A 142 4.94 12.06 -4.00
N THR A 143 5.00 13.18 -3.28
CA THR A 143 5.59 13.20 -1.94
C THR A 143 4.77 14.07 -1.01
N GLY A 144 4.77 13.77 0.28
CA GLY A 144 4.08 14.61 1.25
C GLY A 144 4.50 14.35 2.69
N LEU A 145 3.92 15.16 3.57
CA LEU A 145 3.98 14.97 5.01
C LEU A 145 2.68 14.35 5.48
N GLY A 146 2.81 13.30 6.28
CA GLY A 146 1.71 12.53 6.81
C GLY A 146 1.66 12.57 8.32
N ILE A 147 0.43 12.59 8.83
CA ILE A 147 0.12 12.33 10.24
C ILE A 147 -0.90 11.21 10.32
N GLY A 148 -1.00 10.57 11.47
CA GLY A 148 -2.03 9.55 11.67
C GLY A 148 -2.36 9.29 13.12
N TYR A 149 -3.15 8.25 13.33
CA TYR A 149 -3.53 7.74 14.63
C TYR A 149 -3.54 6.20 14.56
N GLU A 150 -2.78 5.58 15.45
CA GLU A 150 -2.63 4.13 15.57
C GLU A 150 -2.70 3.75 17.05
N TYR A 151 -3.35 2.63 17.36
CA TYR A 151 -3.49 2.16 18.74
C TYR A 151 -2.83 0.78 18.89
N TYR A 152 -1.65 0.76 19.50
CA TYR A 152 -0.92 -0.45 19.83
C TYR A 152 -1.22 -0.83 21.29
N ASP A 153 -0.20 -0.79 22.15
CA ASP A 153 -0.36 -0.87 23.60
C ASP A 153 -0.87 0.46 24.19
N TYR A 154 -0.66 1.56 23.47
CA TYR A 154 -1.12 2.91 23.78
C TYR A 154 -1.32 3.70 22.48
N ALA A 155 -2.06 4.80 22.55
CA ALA A 155 -2.31 5.66 21.38
C ALA A 155 -1.03 6.35 20.89
N ILE A 156 -0.79 6.30 19.59
CA ILE A 156 0.37 6.90 18.92
C ILE A 156 -0.08 7.71 17.70
N MET A 157 0.59 8.84 17.51
CA MET A 157 0.48 9.68 16.33
C MET A 157 1.73 9.51 15.46
N PRO A 158 1.69 8.68 14.41
CA PRO A 158 2.79 8.63 13.44
C PRO A 158 2.89 9.97 12.69
N LEU A 159 4.07 10.57 12.70
CA LEU A 159 4.45 11.71 11.87
C LEU A 159 5.51 11.25 10.87
N PHE A 160 5.24 11.35 9.57
CA PHE A 160 6.07 10.71 8.55
C PHE A 160 6.18 11.50 7.26
N LEU A 161 7.25 11.25 6.52
CA LEU A 161 7.38 11.57 5.11
C LEU A 161 6.84 10.42 4.29
N ASP A 162 6.11 10.74 3.23
CA ASP A 162 5.50 9.80 2.31
C ASP A 162 6.04 10.05 0.90
N ALA A 163 6.54 9.00 0.25
CA ALA A 163 6.97 9.04 -1.14
C ALA A 163 6.26 7.93 -1.93
N LYS A 164 5.63 8.30 -3.05
CA LYS A 164 4.86 7.41 -3.92
C LYS A 164 5.32 7.51 -5.36
N TYR A 165 5.51 6.36 -6.00
CA TYR A 165 5.86 6.25 -7.40
C TYR A 165 4.86 5.36 -8.14
N PHE A 166 4.21 5.93 -9.15
CA PHE A 166 3.28 5.24 -10.05
C PHE A 166 4.00 4.83 -11.33
N PHE A 167 3.93 3.55 -11.69
CA PHE A 167 4.64 3.01 -12.86
C PHE A 167 3.96 3.44 -14.18
N LYS A 168 2.67 3.10 -14.31
CA LYS A 168 1.87 3.39 -15.49
C LYS A 168 0.58 4.08 -15.08
N HIS A 169 0.15 5.04 -15.89
CA HIS A 169 -1.15 5.68 -15.78
C HIS A 169 -2.05 5.05 -16.83
N ASP A 170 -2.83 4.07 -16.41
CA ASP A 170 -3.79 3.35 -17.24
C ASP A 170 -5.08 3.15 -16.43
N VAL A 171 -6.01 2.33 -16.90
CA VAL A 171 -7.24 1.95 -16.18
C VAL A 171 -6.95 1.50 -14.74
N ILE A 172 -5.84 0.78 -14.55
CA ILE A 172 -5.29 0.42 -13.24
C ILE A 172 -3.86 0.92 -13.22
N SER A 173 -3.50 1.67 -12.17
CA SER A 173 -2.18 2.29 -12.03
C SER A 173 -1.42 1.67 -10.85
N PRO A 174 -0.52 0.70 -11.09
CA PRO A 174 0.32 0.13 -10.04
C PRO A 174 1.26 1.19 -9.45
N PHE A 175 1.51 1.09 -8.15
CA PHE A 175 2.40 1.99 -7.43
C PHE A 175 3.21 1.29 -6.33
N ILE A 176 4.32 1.92 -5.96
CA ILE A 176 5.04 1.67 -4.71
C ILE A 176 4.99 2.92 -3.84
N SER A 177 5.00 2.71 -2.53
CA SER A 177 5.00 3.75 -1.52
C SER A 177 6.02 3.45 -0.45
N LEU A 178 6.64 4.48 0.11
CA LEU A 178 7.51 4.38 1.26
C LEU A 178 7.17 5.49 2.25
N LYS A 179 6.86 5.09 3.48
CA LYS A 179 6.68 6.01 4.61
C LYS A 179 7.85 5.85 5.56
N ILE A 180 8.45 6.96 5.97
CA ILE A 180 9.52 6.99 6.98
C ILE A 180 9.23 8.13 7.94
N GLY A 181 9.27 7.85 9.24
CA GLY A 181 8.90 8.83 10.24
C GLY A 181 9.19 8.43 11.66
N TYR A 182 8.44 9.03 12.57
CA TYR A 182 8.51 8.82 14.00
C TYR A 182 7.11 8.74 14.60
N GLY A 183 6.85 7.73 15.41
CA GLY A 183 5.60 7.58 16.15
C GLY A 183 5.67 8.36 17.46
N ILE A 184 4.80 9.35 17.64
CA ILE A 184 4.74 10.15 18.87
C ILE A 184 3.70 9.54 19.82
N PRO A 185 4.07 9.16 21.05
CA PRO A 185 3.10 8.66 22.02
C PRO A 185 2.13 9.77 22.43
N LEU A 186 0.83 9.48 22.41
CA LEU A 186 -0.22 10.39 22.87
C LEU A 186 -0.68 10.09 24.29
N GLN A 187 -0.33 8.91 24.82
CA GLN A 187 -0.73 8.43 26.13
C GLN A 187 0.47 7.83 26.86
N LYS A 188 0.44 7.90 28.19
CA LYS A 188 1.34 7.14 29.06
C LYS A 188 0.92 5.67 29.07
N TYR A 189 1.87 4.78 29.37
CA TYR A 189 1.59 3.36 29.43
C TYR A 189 0.98 3.06 30.79
N ASP A 190 -0.31 2.75 30.78
CA ASP A 190 -1.05 2.38 31.99
C ASP A 190 -0.92 0.87 32.18
N ASN A 191 -0.47 0.47 33.37
CA ASN A 191 -0.41 -0.94 33.76
C ASN A 191 -1.49 -1.12 34.82
N GLU A 192 -2.45 -2.02 34.60
CA GLU A 192 -3.53 -2.39 35.53
C GLU A 192 -3.02 -3.06 36.84
N ASN A 193 -1.79 -2.78 37.25
CA ASN A 193 -1.28 -3.19 38.55
C ASN A 193 -1.77 -2.20 39.62
N TRP A 194 -2.25 -2.78 40.72
CA TRP A 194 -2.83 -2.15 41.92
C TRP A 194 -2.00 -1.00 42.57
N TYR A 195 -0.79 -0.74 42.07
CA TYR A 195 0.16 0.25 42.60
C TYR A 195 0.30 1.54 41.76
N GLY A 196 -0.41 1.68 40.63
CA GLY A 196 -0.54 2.99 39.96
C GLY A 196 0.76 3.60 39.42
N ASP A 197 1.74 2.77 39.07
CA ASP A 197 2.99 3.25 38.48
C ASP A 197 2.76 3.67 37.01
N ASN A 198 2.72 4.98 36.79
CA ASN A 198 2.69 5.57 35.46
C ASN A 198 4.06 5.40 34.78
N TYR A 199 4.12 4.62 33.71
CA TYR A 199 5.33 4.45 32.91
C TYR A 199 5.39 5.51 31.80
N ASP A 200 6.51 6.24 31.75
CA ASP A 200 6.75 7.18 30.66
C ASP A 200 6.92 6.42 29.34
N THR A 201 6.17 6.83 28.32
CA THR A 201 6.21 6.29 26.97
C THR A 201 7.04 7.17 26.06
N TYR A 202 7.77 6.52 25.17
CA TYR A 202 8.58 7.19 24.16
C TYR A 202 8.28 6.60 22.80
N GLY A 203 8.31 7.50 21.83
CA GLY A 203 8.15 7.16 20.44
C GLY A 203 9.31 6.35 19.88
N GLY A 204 9.21 6.07 18.59
CA GLY A 204 10.27 5.42 17.86
C GLY A 204 10.09 5.50 16.37
N VAL A 205 11.10 4.98 15.66
CA VAL A 205 11.17 5.04 14.21
C VAL A 205 10.01 4.26 13.58
N LEU A 206 9.42 4.87 12.54
CA LEU A 206 8.41 4.30 11.67
C LEU A 206 9.02 4.06 10.28
N VAL A 207 8.87 2.85 9.73
CA VAL A 207 9.19 2.56 8.33
C VAL A 207 8.10 1.67 7.74
N SER A 208 7.50 2.09 6.64
CA SER A 208 6.43 1.33 6.00
C SER A 208 6.52 1.36 4.47
N PRO A 209 7.21 0.39 3.84
CA PRO A 209 7.14 0.15 2.40
C PRO A 209 5.82 -0.56 2.03
N GLU A 210 5.15 -0.08 1.00
CA GLU A 210 3.87 -0.59 0.51
C GLU A 210 3.90 -0.72 -1.03
N LEU A 211 3.15 -1.68 -1.56
CA LEU A 211 2.87 -1.87 -2.97
C LEU A 211 1.36 -1.90 -3.17
N GLY A 212 0.88 -1.34 -4.28
CA GLY A 212 -0.55 -1.20 -4.47
C GLY A 212 -0.97 -0.87 -5.89
N VAL A 213 -2.27 -0.69 -6.04
CA VAL A 213 -2.93 -0.31 -7.29
C VAL A 213 -3.87 0.85 -7.02
N ALA A 214 -3.93 1.78 -7.96
CA ALA A 214 -4.86 2.89 -7.96
C ALA A 214 -5.87 2.75 -9.08
N PHE A 215 -7.12 3.04 -8.73
CA PHE A 215 -8.28 3.09 -9.59
C PHE A 215 -8.67 4.56 -9.71
N PRO A 216 -8.40 5.22 -10.84
CA PRO A 216 -8.79 6.60 -11.02
C PRO A 216 -10.32 6.73 -10.96
N VAL A 217 -10.81 7.74 -10.24
CA VAL A 217 -12.24 8.02 -10.06
C VAL A 217 -12.46 9.46 -10.51
N GLY A 218 -13.08 9.64 -11.67
CA GLY A 218 -13.32 10.96 -12.24
C GLY A 218 -12.08 11.57 -12.91
N SER A 219 -11.99 12.91 -12.90
CA SER A 219 -11.01 13.66 -13.68
C SER A 219 -9.65 13.81 -13.01
N SER A 220 -9.62 13.85 -11.68
CA SER A 220 -8.43 14.20 -10.87
C SER A 220 -8.15 13.24 -9.71
N ASP A 221 -9.18 12.51 -9.24
CA ASP A 221 -9.11 11.74 -7.99
C ASP A 221 -8.86 10.25 -8.26
N ALA A 222 -8.48 9.51 -7.22
CA ALA A 222 -8.32 8.07 -7.32
C ALA A 222 -8.55 7.36 -5.98
N PHE A 223 -9.05 6.13 -6.08
CA PHE A 223 -9.10 5.17 -4.98
C PHE A 223 -7.88 4.25 -5.05
N LEU A 224 -7.23 3.99 -3.92
CA LEU A 224 -5.99 3.23 -3.83
C LEU A 224 -6.19 2.05 -2.89
N VAL A 225 -5.64 0.90 -3.26
CA VAL A 225 -5.54 -0.29 -2.41
C VAL A 225 -4.09 -0.74 -2.36
N SER A 226 -3.57 -1.05 -1.18
CA SER A 226 -2.18 -1.45 -1.00
C SER A 226 -2.00 -2.47 0.11
N ILE A 227 -0.94 -3.26 -0.05
CA ILE A 227 -0.39 -4.15 0.96
C ILE A 227 1.05 -3.74 1.25
N GLY A 228 1.51 -3.90 2.48
CA GLY A 228 2.87 -3.50 2.82
C GLY A 228 3.37 -4.10 4.12
N TYR A 229 4.63 -3.80 4.40
CA TYR A 229 5.24 -4.03 5.69
C TYR A 229 5.19 -2.73 6.48
N HIS A 230 4.87 -2.81 7.76
CA HIS A 230 4.73 -1.67 8.64
C HIS A 230 5.50 -1.94 9.93
N HIS A 231 6.62 -1.25 10.09
CA HIS A 231 7.48 -1.30 11.25
C HIS A 231 7.29 -0.05 12.10
N GLN A 232 6.98 -0.24 13.37
CA GLN A 232 6.88 0.82 14.36
C GLN A 232 7.67 0.40 15.61
N GLN A 233 8.69 1.17 15.96
CA GLN A 233 9.40 1.02 17.21
C GLN A 233 8.73 1.85 18.30
N LEU A 234 8.60 1.29 19.50
CA LEU A 234 8.08 1.98 20.67
C LEU A 234 8.95 1.65 21.87
N SER A 235 8.99 2.54 22.85
CA SER A 235 9.65 2.21 24.12
C SER A 235 8.90 2.78 25.31
N HIS A 236 9.04 2.10 26.44
CA HIS A 236 8.47 2.55 27.70
C HIS A 236 9.50 2.29 28.80
N ASP A 237 9.49 3.15 29.82
CA ASP A 237 10.28 2.89 31.01
C ASP A 237 9.56 1.82 31.87
N SER A 238 10.31 0.95 32.54
CA SER A 238 9.82 -0.04 33.49
C SER A 238 10.62 0.12 34.78
N TYR A 239 9.91 0.13 35.91
CA TYR A 239 10.46 0.26 37.25
C TYR A 239 10.52 -1.15 37.85
N GLN A 240 11.72 -1.58 38.25
CA GLN A 240 11.90 -2.84 38.95
C GLN A 240 12.23 -2.57 40.41
N TYR A 241 11.43 -3.18 41.30
CA TYR A 241 11.64 -3.14 42.73
C TYR A 241 12.59 -4.26 43.14
N ASN A 242 13.62 -3.92 43.89
CA ASN A 242 14.45 -4.92 44.55
C ASN A 242 13.73 -5.40 45.81
N TRP A 243 13.35 -6.69 45.86
CA TRP A 243 12.68 -7.29 47.02
C TRP A 243 13.52 -7.26 48.31
N GLN A 244 14.84 -7.14 48.20
CA GLN A 244 15.76 -7.04 49.33
C GLN A 244 15.96 -5.60 49.82
N ASN A 245 15.69 -4.61 48.98
CA ASN A 245 15.88 -3.20 49.30
C ASN A 245 14.85 -2.34 48.53
N PRO A 246 13.64 -2.14 49.08
CA PRO A 246 12.53 -1.47 48.38
C PRO A 246 12.80 -0.02 47.97
N GLU A 247 13.82 0.62 48.56
CA GLU A 247 14.26 1.98 48.23
C GLU A 247 15.11 2.03 46.93
N ASP A 248 15.65 0.89 46.48
CA ASP A 248 16.42 0.80 45.25
C ASP A 248 15.48 0.59 44.04
N VAL A 249 15.04 1.69 43.44
CA VAL A 249 14.23 1.69 42.21
C VAL A 249 15.12 1.77 40.98
N TYR A 250 15.17 0.68 40.19
CA TYR A 250 15.92 0.65 38.93
C TYR A 250 15.00 0.99 37.76
N LYS A 251 15.38 2.01 36.99
CA LYS A 251 14.69 2.42 35.76
C LYS A 251 15.29 1.70 34.57
N ARG A 252 14.51 0.86 33.89
CA ARG A 252 14.92 0.16 32.66
C ARG A 252 14.02 0.56 31.49
N ARG A 253 14.61 1.04 30.40
CA ARG A 253 13.86 1.27 29.16
C ARG A 253 13.71 -0.03 28.39
N VAL A 254 12.46 -0.38 28.07
CA VAL A 254 12.09 -1.54 27.27
C VAL A 254 11.73 -1.06 25.87
N TYR A 255 12.36 -1.65 24.86
CA TYR A 255 12.08 -1.37 23.45
C TYR A 255 11.24 -2.50 22.86
N THR A 256 10.12 -2.13 22.25
CA THR A 256 9.21 -3.05 21.57
C THR A 256 9.15 -2.70 20.10
N ASN A 257 9.36 -3.70 19.24
CA ASN A 257 9.33 -3.53 17.79
C ASN A 257 8.08 -4.21 17.23
N PHE A 258 7.17 -3.42 16.68
CA PHE A 258 5.97 -3.93 16.03
C PHE A 258 6.23 -4.11 14.53
N ASN A 259 6.15 -5.36 14.08
CA ASN A 259 6.35 -5.74 12.69
C ASN A 259 5.02 -6.28 12.16
N ARG A 260 4.33 -5.48 11.34
CA ARG A 260 2.97 -5.79 10.89
C ARG A 260 2.86 -5.79 9.37
N ILE A 261 1.95 -6.60 8.86
CA ILE A 261 1.48 -6.55 7.48
C ILE A 261 0.33 -5.53 7.43
N SER A 262 0.45 -4.51 6.61
CA SER A 262 -0.59 -3.51 6.44
C SER A 262 -1.46 -3.84 5.23
N LEU A 263 -2.78 -3.86 5.40
CA LEU A 263 -3.74 -3.74 4.31
C LEU A 263 -4.38 -2.36 4.38
N ARG A 264 -4.26 -1.58 3.31
CA ARG A 264 -4.64 -0.15 3.31
C ARG A 264 -5.49 0.21 2.11
N ILE A 265 -6.56 0.94 2.39
CA ILE A 265 -7.36 1.66 1.40
C ILE A 265 -7.12 3.16 1.56
N ALA A 266 -7.06 3.89 0.46
CA ALA A 266 -6.87 5.34 0.49
C ALA A 266 -7.66 6.03 -0.62
N PHE A 267 -7.96 7.31 -0.40
CA PHE A 267 -8.53 8.18 -1.42
C PHE A 267 -7.61 9.38 -1.60
N ILE A 268 -7.25 9.69 -2.85
CA ILE A 268 -6.46 10.85 -3.21
C ILE A 268 -7.35 11.92 -3.83
N PHE A 269 -7.27 13.12 -3.27
CA PHE A 269 -7.93 14.34 -3.73
C PHE A 269 -6.89 15.26 -4.38
N ARG A 270 -7.14 15.74 -5.59
CA ARG A 270 -6.18 16.58 -6.34
C ARG A 270 -6.77 17.88 -6.87
#